data_AF-A0A949FNR6-F1
#
_entry.id   AF-A0A949FNR6-F1
#
_cell.length_a   1.000
_cell.length_b   1.000
_cell.length_c   1.000
_cell.angle_alpha   90.00
_cell.angle_beta   90.00
_cell.angle_gamma   90.00
#
_symmetry.space_group_name_H-M   'P 1'
#
loop_
_entity.id
_entity.type
_entity.pdbx_description
1 polymer ?
#
loop_
_entity_poly.entity_id
_entity_poly.type
_entity_poly.pdbx_seq_one_letter_code
_entity_poly.pdbx_strand_id
1 'polypeptide(L)'
;MTPILSEIWKELIKWWKKVWFEARLKARLQMIEWQTQVEAELERKERFEPVYQEKPVDEKLQTGESQLLGGEMRLAAKWVIEEENVRKSNEQDRSNETN
;
A
#
# COMPACT_ATOMS: atom_id res chain seq x y z
N MET A 1 36.52 29.36 46.52
CA MET A 1 36.53 28.04 45.85
C MET A 1 35.08 27.76 45.46
N THR A 2 34.59 27.67 44.23
CA THR A 2 35.16 27.23 42.94
C THR A 2 34.28 27.78 41.77
N PRO A 3 34.44 29.04 41.31
CA PRO A 3 33.61 29.60 40.23
C PRO A 3 33.74 28.81 38.92
N ILE A 4 34.95 28.31 38.64
CA ILE A 4 35.28 27.48 37.47
C ILE A 4 34.44 26.20 37.42
N LEU A 5 34.20 25.55 38.56
CA LEU A 5 33.39 24.32 38.62
C LEU A 5 31.92 24.61 38.27
N SER A 6 31.40 25.76 38.70
CA SER A 6 30.02 26.17 38.39
C SER A 6 29.81 26.50 36.91
N GLU A 7 30.83 27.03 36.23
CA GLU A 7 30.80 27.30 34.79
C GLU A 7 30.85 26.00 33.98
N ILE A 8 31.71 25.06 34.36
CA ILE A 8 31.79 23.73 33.73
C ILE A 8 30.44 23.01 33.85
N TRP A 9 29.81 23.02 35.04
CA TRP A 9 28.49 22.43 35.23
C TRP A 9 27.39 23.09 34.39
N LYS A 10 27.43 24.42 34.21
CA LYS A 10 26.47 25.14 33.36
C LYS A 10 26.59 24.73 31.90
N GLU A 11 27.80 24.67 31.36
CA GLU A 11 28.01 24.23 29.98
C GLU A 11 27.65 22.75 29.79
N LEU A 12 27.93 21.89 30.79
CA LEU A 12 27.51 20.49 30.76
C LEU A 12 25.97 20.36 30.69
N ILE A 13 25.24 21.10 31.53
CA ILE A 13 23.77 21.11 31.52
C ILE A 13 23.23 21.63 30.18
N LYS A 14 23.85 22.67 29.61
CA LYS A 14 23.46 23.24 28.32
C LYS A 14 23.69 22.23 27.19
N TRP A 15 24.82 21.54 27.20
CA TRP A 15 25.12 20.45 26.27
C TRP A 15 24.11 19.31 26.41
N TRP A 16 23.79 18.90 27.64
CA TRP A 16 22.81 17.84 27.90
C TRP A 16 21.42 18.20 27.40
N LYS A 17 20.97 19.44 27.61
CA LYS A 17 19.70 19.94 27.07
C LYS A 17 19.67 19.90 25.55
N LYS A 18 20.79 20.26 24.89
CA LYS A 18 20.92 20.20 23.43
C LYS A 18 20.82 18.76 22.93
N VAL A 19 21.59 17.85 23.50
CA VAL A 19 21.58 16.42 23.14
C VAL A 19 20.20 15.82 23.37
N TRP A 20 19.55 16.12 24.50
CA TRP A 20 18.19 15.64 24.78
C TRP A 20 17.17 16.17 23.76
N PHE A 21 17.27 17.44 23.39
CA PHE A 21 16.36 18.04 22.41
C PHE A 21 16.56 17.44 21.02
N GLU A 22 17.80 17.28 20.57
CA GLU A 22 18.14 16.63 19.31
C GLU A 22 17.67 15.17 19.28
N ALA A 23 17.90 14.41 20.36
CA ALA A 23 17.43 13.04 20.48
C ALA A 23 15.89 12.95 20.43
N ARG A 24 15.19 13.87 21.12
CA ARG A 24 13.73 13.95 21.11
C ARG A 24 13.18 14.29 19.72
N LEU A 25 13.79 15.22 19.00
CA LEU A 25 13.42 15.56 17.63
C LEU A 25 13.64 14.38 16.69
N LYS A 26 14.79 13.72 16.79
CA LYS A 26 15.11 12.55 15.98
C LYS A 26 14.13 11.41 16.21
N ALA A 27 13.77 11.12 17.46
CA ALA A 27 12.77 10.11 17.79
C ALA A 27 11.39 10.44 17.21
N ARG A 28 10.99 11.72 17.25
CA ARG A 28 9.72 12.18 16.65
C ARG A 28 9.72 12.04 15.14
N LEU A 29 10.81 12.43 14.47
CA LEU A 29 10.95 12.29 13.03
C LEU A 29 10.92 10.82 12.61
N GLN A 30 11.68 9.97 13.31
CA GLN A 30 11.72 8.53 13.06
C GLN A 30 10.35 7.86 13.26
N MET A 31 9.57 8.31 14.25
CA MET A 31 8.20 7.82 14.43
C MET A 31 7.31 8.16 13.24
N ILE A 32 7.43 9.38 12.69
CA ILE A 32 6.67 9.80 11.50
C ILE A 32 7.11 8.99 10.28
N GLU A 33 8.42 8.88 10.05
CA GLU A 33 8.96 8.09 8.94
C GLU A 33 8.47 6.63 8.99
N TRP A 34 8.48 6.03 10.17
CA TRP A 34 7.98 4.67 10.36
C TRP A 34 6.49 4.56 10.06
N GLN A 35 5.67 5.49 10.56
CA GLN A 35 4.23 5.53 10.25
C GLN A 35 3.98 5.66 8.75
N THR A 36 4.66 6.58 8.08
CA THR A 36 4.53 6.77 6.63
C THR A 36 4.95 5.54 5.84
N GLN A 37 6.01 4.84 6.26
CA GLN A 37 6.42 3.59 5.64
C GLN A 37 5.38 2.50 5.80
N VAL A 38 4.83 2.31 7.01
CA VAL A 38 3.79 1.32 7.27
C VAL A 38 2.52 1.61 6.46
N GLU A 39 2.10 2.87 6.41
CA GLU A 39 0.94 3.30 5.62
C GLU A 39 1.15 3.06 4.13
N ALA A 40 2.32 3.43 3.59
CA ALA A 40 2.65 3.19 2.19
C ALA A 40 2.73 1.70 1.85
N GLU A 41 3.22 0.86 2.76
CA GLU A 41 3.22 -0.60 2.57
C GLU A 41 1.81 -1.19 2.59
N LEU A 42 0.94 -0.69 3.47
CA LEU A 42 -0.45 -1.11 3.55
C LEU A 42 -1.19 -0.73 2.27
N GLU A 43 -1.09 0.52 1.83
CA GLU A 43 -1.68 0.98 0.57
C GLU A 43 -1.15 0.19 -0.62
N ARG A 44 0.15 -0.15 -0.62
CA ARG A 44 0.75 -0.97 -1.69
C ARG A 44 0.08 -2.33 -1.76
N LYS A 45 -0.05 -3.03 -0.63
CA LYS A 45 -0.69 -4.35 -0.57
C LYS A 45 -2.17 -4.28 -0.94
N GLU A 46 -2.88 -3.28 -0.43
CA GLU A 46 -4.30 -3.14 -0.70
C GLU A 46 -4.59 -2.89 -2.18
N ARG A 47 -3.84 -1.98 -2.84
CA ARG A 47 -4.16 -1.56 -4.22
C ARG A 47 -3.39 -2.31 -5.31
N PHE A 48 -2.15 -2.74 -5.03
CA PHE A 48 -1.23 -3.22 -6.06
C PHE A 48 -0.90 -4.71 -5.98
N GLU A 49 -1.38 -5.43 -4.97
CA GLU A 49 -1.24 -6.89 -4.96
C GLU A 49 -2.06 -7.51 -6.11
N PRO A 50 -1.41 -8.26 -7.04
CA PRO A 50 -2.10 -8.86 -8.16
C PRO A 50 -3.02 -9.98 -7.67
N VAL A 51 -4.23 -10.03 -8.23
CA VAL A 51 -5.20 -11.07 -7.95
C VAL A 51 -5.11 -12.13 -9.03
N TYR A 52 -4.89 -13.37 -8.60
CA TYR A 52 -4.96 -14.54 -9.46
C TYR A 52 -6.42 -14.91 -9.73
N GLN A 53 -6.74 -15.14 -11.00
CA GLN A 53 -8.05 -15.60 -11.42
C GLN A 53 -7.91 -16.69 -12.48
N GLU A 54 -8.76 -17.69 -12.35
CA GLU A 54 -8.86 -18.80 -13.30
C GLU A 54 -10.30 -18.84 -13.79
N LYS A 55 -10.49 -18.63 -15.10
CA LYS A 55 -11.80 -18.69 -15.73
C LYS A 55 -12.02 -20.08 -16.32
N PRO A 56 -13.27 -20.58 -16.34
CA PRO A 56 -13.60 -21.79 -17.06
C PRO A 56 -13.49 -21.58 -18.57
N VAL A 57 -13.44 -22.68 -19.32
CA VAL A 57 -13.45 -22.68 -20.79
C VAL A 57 -14.72 -22.00 -21.29
N ASP A 58 -14.56 -21.00 -22.15
CA ASP A 58 -15.68 -20.34 -22.82
C ASP A 58 -15.92 -21.02 -24.17
N GLU A 59 -17.02 -21.77 -24.29
CA GLU A 59 -17.38 -22.54 -25.49
C GLU A 59 -17.59 -21.67 -26.74
N LYS A 60 -17.89 -20.38 -26.58
CA LYS A 60 -18.08 -19.45 -27.71
C LYS A 60 -16.77 -18.91 -28.25
N LEU A 61 -15.77 -18.71 -27.38
CA LEU A 61 -14.48 -18.12 -27.72
C LEU A 61 -13.40 -19.19 -27.98
N GLN A 62 -13.36 -20.27 -27.20
CA GLN A 62 -12.47 -21.41 -27.39
C GLN A 62 -13.23 -22.55 -28.08
N THR A 63 -13.02 -22.67 -29.40
CA THR A 63 -13.58 -23.76 -30.22
C THR A 63 -12.52 -24.79 -30.59
N GLY A 64 -12.96 -26.03 -30.82
CA GLY A 64 -12.11 -27.14 -31.28
C GLY A 64 -11.12 -27.64 -30.22
N GLU A 65 -9.88 -27.92 -30.64
CA GLU A 65 -8.82 -28.48 -29.79
C GLU A 65 -8.39 -27.53 -28.65
N SER A 66 -8.67 -26.23 -28.78
CA SER A 66 -8.36 -25.22 -27.77
C SER A 66 -9.07 -25.45 -26.43
N GLN A 67 -10.18 -26.22 -26.43
CA GLN A 67 -10.91 -26.58 -25.20
C GLN A 67 -10.11 -27.54 -24.31
N LEU A 68 -9.18 -28.31 -24.89
CA LEU A 68 -8.33 -29.25 -24.17
C LEU A 68 -7.28 -28.54 -23.30
N LEU A 69 -7.01 -27.26 -23.57
CA LEU A 69 -6.04 -26.45 -22.84
C LEU A 69 -6.57 -25.89 -21.51
N GLY A 70 -7.85 -26.11 -21.20
CA GLY A 70 -8.52 -25.48 -20.08
C GLY A 70 -8.81 -23.99 -20.33
N GLY A 71 -9.25 -23.29 -19.30
CA GLY A 71 -9.64 -21.88 -19.39
C GLY A 71 -8.50 -20.89 -19.09
N GLU A 72 -8.81 -19.60 -19.16
CA GLU A 72 -7.84 -18.52 -18.99
C GLU A 72 -7.33 -18.43 -17.54
N MET A 73 -6.01 -18.59 -17.33
CA MET A 73 -5.32 -18.19 -16.11
C MET A 73 -4.77 -16.77 -16.27
N ARG A 74 -5.14 -15.87 -15.35
CA ARG A 74 -4.69 -14.46 -15.39
C ARG A 74 -4.26 -13.94 -14.03
N LEU A 75 -3.22 -13.11 -14.03
CA LEU A 75 -2.84 -12.24 -12.92
C LEU A 75 -3.23 -10.83 -13.29
N ALA A 76 -4.20 -10.25 -12.58
CA ALA A 76 -4.70 -8.91 -12.86
C ALA A 76 -4.56 -8.03 -11.62
N ALA A 77 -4.27 -6.76 -11.82
CA ALA A 77 -4.31 -5.80 -10.73
C ALA A 77 -5.77 -5.56 -10.29
N LYS A 78 -5.97 -5.27 -8.99
CA LYS A 78 -7.32 -5.11 -8.41
C LYS A 78 -8.17 -4.06 -9.13
N TRP A 79 -7.56 -2.93 -9.50
CA TRP A 79 -8.25 -1.84 -10.22
C TRP A 79 -8.76 -2.25 -11.60
N VAL A 80 -8.05 -3.15 -12.30
CA VAL A 80 -8.50 -3.68 -13.60
C VAL A 80 -9.73 -4.58 -13.42
N ILE A 81 -9.76 -5.37 -12.34
CA ILE A 81 -10.89 -6.25 -12.02
C ILE A 81 -12.12 -5.44 -11.62
N GLU A 82 -11.91 -4.38 -10.82
CA GLU A 82 -12.97 -3.49 -10.39
C GLU A 82 -13.60 -2.75 -11.58
N GLU A 83 -12.79 -2.24 -12.51
CA GLU A 83 -13.30 -1.69 -13.78
C GLU A 83 -14.09 -2.71 -14.60
N GLU A 84 -13.61 -3.95 -14.70
CA GLU A 84 -14.31 -5.01 -15.45
C GLU A 84 -15.69 -5.32 -14.84
N ASN A 85 -15.79 -5.33 -13.51
CA ASN A 85 -17.05 -5.56 -12.81
C ASN A 85 -18.03 -4.40 -12.99
N VAL A 86 -17.57 -3.15 -12.92
CA VAL A 86 -18.41 -1.95 -13.15
C VAL A 86 -18.94 -1.92 -14.58
N ARG A 87 -18.13 -2.34 -15.58
CA ARG A 87 -18.61 -2.44 -16.97
C ARG A 87 -19.70 -3.50 -17.11
N LYS A 88 -19.52 -4.68 -16.50
CA LYS A 88 -20.51 -5.76 -16.50
C LYS A 88 -21.82 -5.35 -15.84
N SER A 89 -21.79 -4.65 -14.69
CA SER A 89 -23.01 -4.18 -14.03
C SER A 89 -23.77 -3.17 -14.90
N ASN A 90 -23.05 -2.23 -15.52
CA ASN A 90 -23.65 -1.22 -16.39
C ASN A 90 -24.25 -1.82 -17.68
N GLU A 91 -23.67 -2.89 -18.22
CA GLU A 91 -24.24 -3.63 -19.37
C GLU A 91 -25.49 -4.43 -18.96
N GLN A 92 -25.49 -5.01 -17.76
CA GLN A 92 -26.66 -5.71 -17.21
C GLN A 92 -27.85 -4.77 -17.02
N ASP A 93 -27.61 -3.58 -16.44
CA ASP A 93 -28.66 -2.58 -16.19
C ASP A 93 -29.28 -2.06 -17.50
N ARG A 94 -28.46 -1.82 -18.53
CA ARG A 94 -28.95 -1.42 -19.86
C ARG A 94 -29.77 -2.51 -20.55
N SER A 95 -29.41 -3.78 -20.36
CA SER A 95 -30.18 -4.90 -20.94
C SER A 95 -31.54 -5.10 -20.26
N ASN A 96 -31.65 -4.72 -18.98
CA ASN A 96 -32.90 -4.79 -18.22
C ASN A 96 -33.85 -3.63 -18.54
N GLU A 97 -33.35 -2.47 -18.98
CA GLU A 97 -34.19 -1.34 -19.43
C GLU A 97 -34.79 -1.54 -20.83
N THR A 98 -34.24 -2.47 -21.62
CA THR A 98 -34.69 -2.75 -23.00
C THR A 98 -35.71 -3.90 -23.12
N ASN A 99 -36.11 -4.52 -22.01
CA ASN A 99 -37.18 -5.54 -21.93
C ASN A 99 -38.40 -5.00 -21.20
#